data_AF-A0A931W537-F1
#
_entry.id   AF-A0A931W537-F1
#
_cell.length_a   1.000
_cell.length_b   1.000
_cell.length_c   1.000
_cell.angle_alpha   90.00
_cell.angle_beta   90.00
_cell.angle_gamma   90.00
#
_symmetry.space_group_name_H-M   'P 1'
#
loop_
_entity.id
_entity.type
_entity.pdbx_description
1 polymer ?
#
loop_
_entity_poly.entity_id
_entity_poly.type
_entity_poly.pdbx_seq_one_letter_code
_entity_poly.pdbx_strand_id
1 'polypeptide(L)'
;MSIYATLWSLMFPRFGDHYAGCEWVEVVAQGVPGHIGTPTPGFGYEDGDLYAEFLPPPVAVDSEGDSEFMRAVVFVTRGTPKGTPRSPQEYVNPLLVLSGRDYASITFADLHERICGALRGKGPRVVAQSLTGDGGVQLILSDGRVIDSRKR
;
A
#
# COMPACT_ATOMS: atom_id res chain seq x y z
N MET A 1 -2.00 -1.78 21.97
CA MET A 1 -1.43 -0.67 21.17
C MET A 1 -1.10 -1.16 19.77
N SER A 2 -1.08 -0.26 18.78
CA SER A 2 -0.77 -0.56 17.37
C SER A 2 0.72 -0.33 17.11
N ILE A 3 1.37 -1.18 16.30
CA ILE A 3 2.79 -1.00 15.90
C ILE A 3 2.99 0.02 14.76
N TYR A 4 1.90 0.67 14.34
CA TYR A 4 1.85 1.50 13.14
C TYR A 4 1.55 2.96 13.48
N ALA A 5 2.23 3.87 12.80
CA ALA A 5 1.96 5.31 12.78
C ALA A 5 1.46 5.74 11.39
N THR A 6 0.35 6.47 11.32
CA THR A 6 -0.16 6.97 10.03
C THR A 6 0.75 8.08 9.50
N LEU A 7 1.21 7.94 8.26
CA LEU A 7 2.02 8.95 7.57
C LEU A 7 1.15 9.88 6.74
N TRP A 8 0.25 9.31 5.93
CA TRP A 8 -0.69 10.05 5.10
C TRP A 8 -1.91 9.21 4.69
N SER A 9 -2.95 9.89 4.21
CA SER A 9 -4.13 9.30 3.57
C SER A 9 -4.46 10.07 2.29
N LEU A 10 -4.61 9.36 1.16
CA LEU A 10 -4.83 9.97 -0.16
C LEU A 10 -5.86 9.16 -0.98
N MET A 11 -6.51 9.82 -1.95
CA MET A 11 -7.46 9.17 -2.85
C MET A 11 -6.79 8.65 -4.12
N PHE A 12 -7.11 7.41 -4.50
CA PHE A 12 -6.66 6.76 -5.73
C PHE A 12 -7.84 6.24 -6.55
N PRO A 13 -7.73 6.10 -7.87
CA PRO A 13 -8.74 5.38 -8.65
C PRO A 13 -8.88 3.96 -8.09
N ARG A 14 -10.11 3.53 -7.79
CA ARG A 14 -10.41 2.27 -7.10
C ARG A 14 -9.79 1.05 -7.79
N PHE A 15 -9.63 1.12 -9.11
CA PHE A 15 -9.08 0.05 -9.95
C PHE A 15 -7.73 0.43 -10.59
N GLY A 16 -7.04 1.45 -10.04
CA GLY A 16 -5.70 1.83 -10.46
C GLY A 16 -5.58 2.65 -11.75
N ASP A 17 -6.67 2.86 -12.49
CA ASP A 17 -6.69 3.67 -13.71
C ASP A 17 -7.68 4.83 -13.60
N HIS A 18 -7.21 6.02 -13.93
CA HIS A 18 -8.03 7.21 -13.98
C HIS A 18 -8.78 7.29 -15.32
N TYR A 19 -10.10 7.47 -15.26
CA TYR A 19 -10.96 7.73 -16.40
C TYR A 19 -12.20 8.52 -15.95
N ALA A 20 -12.92 9.10 -16.91
CA ALA A 20 -14.14 9.86 -16.59
C ALA A 20 -15.18 8.98 -15.87
N GLY A 21 -15.53 9.36 -14.63
CA GLY A 21 -16.47 8.61 -13.81
C GLY A 21 -15.86 7.41 -13.06
N CYS A 22 -14.54 7.29 -12.96
CA CYS A 22 -13.93 6.26 -12.11
C CYS A 22 -14.29 6.46 -10.64
N GLU A 23 -14.53 5.35 -9.94
CA GLU A 23 -14.65 5.34 -8.49
C GLU A 23 -13.30 5.59 -7.82
N TRP A 24 -13.34 6.14 -6.62
CA TRP A 24 -12.16 6.44 -5.83
C TRP A 24 -12.12 5.59 -4.56
N VAL A 25 -10.91 5.28 -4.09
CA VAL A 25 -10.67 4.60 -2.81
C VAL A 25 -9.62 5.38 -2.03
N GLU A 26 -9.80 5.44 -0.71
CA GLU A 26 -8.83 6.02 0.20
C GLU A 26 -7.74 4.98 0.50
N VAL A 27 -6.48 5.35 0.26
CA VAL A 27 -5.28 4.57 0.60
C VAL A 27 -4.55 5.27 1.74
N VAL A 28 -4.20 4.50 2.76
CA VAL A 28 -3.48 4.94 3.95
C VAL A 28 -2.09 4.33 3.93
N ALA A 29 -1.06 5.16 4.09
CA ALA A 29 0.30 4.72 4.35
C ALA A 29 0.58 4.77 5.85
N GLN A 30 1.07 3.66 6.39
CA GLN A 30 1.45 3.56 7.80
C GLN A 30 2.90 3.10 7.96
N GLY A 31 3.67 3.88 8.70
CA GLY A 31 5.04 3.55 9.08
C GLY A 31 5.08 2.59 10.27
N VAL A 32 6.03 1.66 10.24
CA VAL A 32 6.43 0.86 11.40
C VAL A 32 7.75 1.43 11.92
N PRO A 33 7.79 1.99 13.14
CA PRO A 33 9.00 2.57 13.72
C PRO A 33 10.18 1.58 13.78
N GLY A 34 11.41 2.11 13.78
CA GLY A 34 12.63 1.30 13.74
C GLY A 34 12.78 0.35 14.93
N HIS A 35 12.34 0.76 16.13
CA HIS A 35 12.44 -0.05 17.35
C HIS A 35 11.52 -1.29 17.36
N ILE A 36 10.60 -1.43 16.40
CA ILE A 36 9.68 -2.57 16.36
C ILE A 36 10.40 -3.82 15.83
N GLY A 37 10.63 -4.79 16.70
CA GLY A 37 11.36 -6.02 16.40
C GLY A 37 12.87 -5.82 16.26
N THR A 38 13.41 -4.70 16.76
CA THR A 38 14.83 -4.34 16.61
C THR A 38 15.77 -5.41 17.18
N PRO A 39 16.91 -5.70 16.52
CA PRO A 39 17.94 -6.56 17.10
C PRO A 39 18.78 -5.87 18.18
N THR A 40 18.61 -4.55 18.40
CA THR A 40 19.34 -3.82 19.45
C THR A 40 18.88 -4.32 20.84
N PRO A 41 19.79 -4.78 21.72
CA PRO A 41 19.44 -5.21 23.08
C PRO A 41 18.82 -4.08 23.92
N GLY A 42 17.91 -4.42 24.83
CA GLY A 42 17.24 -3.48 25.72
C GLY A 42 15.87 -3.00 25.24
N PHE A 43 15.41 -3.48 24.09
CA PHE A 43 14.12 -3.10 23.48
C PHE A 43 13.06 -4.21 23.50
N GLY A 44 13.33 -5.35 24.17
CA GLY A 44 12.33 -6.39 24.43
C GLY A 44 12.13 -7.41 23.30
N TYR A 45 13.11 -7.52 22.40
CA TYR A 45 13.12 -8.47 21.27
C TYR A 45 14.34 -9.40 21.30
N GLU A 46 14.91 -9.62 22.48
CA GLU A 46 16.09 -10.48 22.70
C GLU A 46 15.81 -11.94 22.29
N ASP A 47 14.56 -12.40 22.47
CA ASP A 47 14.10 -13.72 22.06
C ASP A 47 13.72 -13.79 20.56
N GLY A 48 13.85 -12.68 19.83
CA GLY A 48 13.63 -12.57 18.40
C GLY A 48 12.50 -11.62 17.98
N ASP A 49 12.41 -11.41 16.67
CA ASP A 49 11.46 -10.51 16.03
C ASP A 49 10.10 -11.20 15.78
N LEU A 50 9.09 -10.82 16.56
CA LEU A 50 7.72 -11.33 16.47
C LEU A 50 6.99 -10.98 15.16
N TYR A 51 7.56 -10.11 14.33
CA TYR A 51 6.92 -9.60 13.12
C TYR A 51 7.65 -9.99 11.82
N ALA A 52 8.72 -10.79 11.93
CA ALA A 52 9.59 -11.18 10.80
C ALA A 52 8.85 -11.90 9.67
N GLU A 53 7.73 -12.55 9.96
CA GLU A 53 6.95 -13.30 8.96
C GLU A 53 6.14 -12.43 7.99
N PHE A 54 5.89 -11.16 8.33
CA PHE A 54 5.04 -10.27 7.52
C PHE A 54 5.56 -8.83 7.36
N LEU A 55 6.63 -8.48 8.05
CA LEU A 55 7.33 -7.20 7.86
C LEU A 55 8.73 -7.44 7.27
N PRO A 56 9.28 -6.45 6.54
CA PRO A 56 10.69 -6.41 6.19
C PRO A 56 11.60 -6.64 7.42
N PRO A 57 12.86 -7.06 7.22
CA PRO A 57 13.81 -7.24 8.31
C PRO A 57 13.89 -6.02 9.24
N PRO A 58 14.07 -6.23 10.55
CA PRO A 58 14.17 -5.14 11.49
C PRO A 58 15.44 -4.33 11.28
N VAL A 59 15.44 -3.10 11.78
CA VAL A 59 16.58 -2.17 11.69
C VAL A 59 17.18 -1.97 13.07
N ALA A 60 18.49 -1.76 13.12
CA ALA A 60 19.15 -1.34 14.37
C ALA A 60 18.70 0.08 14.74
N VAL A 61 18.63 0.31 16.05
CA VAL A 61 18.31 1.61 16.64
C VAL A 61 19.42 2.05 17.60
N ASP A 62 19.47 3.35 17.89
CA ASP A 62 20.30 3.92 18.94
C ASP A 62 19.70 3.69 20.35
N SER A 63 20.31 4.29 21.37
CA SER A 63 19.85 4.15 22.77
C SER A 63 18.48 4.72 23.04
N GLU A 64 18.00 5.65 22.21
CA GLU A 64 16.67 6.27 22.35
C GLU A 64 15.60 5.53 21.54
N GLY A 65 16.00 4.51 20.75
CA GLY A 65 15.10 3.73 19.91
C GLY A 65 14.88 4.33 18.53
N ASP A 66 15.72 5.29 18.14
CA ASP A 66 15.66 5.96 16.85
C ASP A 66 16.53 5.27 15.81
N SER A 67 16.11 5.37 14.55
CA SER A 67 16.83 4.87 13.39
C SER A 67 16.67 5.86 12.25
N GLU A 68 17.65 5.93 11.36
CA GLU A 68 17.60 6.76 10.15
C GLU A 68 16.35 6.47 9.30
N PHE A 69 15.92 5.20 9.29
CA PHE A 69 14.74 4.76 8.56
C PHE A 69 13.75 4.07 9.49
N MET A 70 12.46 4.22 9.19
CA MET A 70 11.44 3.30 9.68
C MET A 70 11.80 1.86 9.29
N ARG A 71 11.33 0.88 10.04
CA ARG A 71 11.46 -0.52 9.63
C ARG A 71 10.73 -0.76 8.30
N ALA A 72 9.48 -0.30 8.22
CA ALA A 72 8.62 -0.55 7.07
C ALA A 72 7.60 0.56 6.86
N VAL A 73 7.02 0.60 5.65
CA VAL A 73 5.80 1.33 5.35
C VAL A 73 4.81 0.38 4.69
N VAL A 74 3.62 0.27 5.28
CA VAL A 74 2.52 -0.59 4.84
C VAL A 74 1.42 0.28 4.24
N PHE A 75 0.96 -0.08 3.05
CA PHE A 75 -0.10 0.61 2.32
C PHE A 75 -1.36 -0.25 2.32
N VAL A 76 -2.48 0.34 2.73
CA VAL A 76 -3.77 -0.34 2.81
C VAL A 76 -4.89 0.54 2.28
N THR A 77 -5.97 -0.05 1.81
CA THR A 77 -7.21 0.69 1.62
C THR A 77 -7.86 0.98 2.97
N ARG A 78 -8.62 2.07 3.08
CA ARG A 78 -9.43 2.33 4.27
C ARG A 78 -10.37 1.15 4.53
N GLY A 79 -10.38 0.65 5.76
CA GLY A 79 -11.20 -0.49 6.17
C GLY A 79 -10.55 -1.86 5.97
N THR A 80 -9.30 -1.95 5.47
CA THR A 80 -8.55 -3.20 5.48
C THR A 80 -8.42 -3.72 6.91
N PRO A 81 -8.89 -4.95 7.21
CA PRO A 81 -8.88 -5.47 8.56
C PRO A 81 -7.46 -5.83 9.01
N LYS A 82 -7.22 -5.65 10.32
CA LYS A 82 -6.07 -6.22 11.03
C LYS A 82 -6.50 -7.47 11.78
N GLY A 83 -5.55 -8.37 12.00
CA GLY A 83 -5.71 -9.53 12.85
C GLY A 83 -5.83 -10.82 12.06
N THR A 84 -4.69 -11.33 11.63
CA THR A 84 -4.58 -12.69 11.08
C THR A 84 -4.43 -13.69 12.24
N PRO A 85 -4.60 -15.01 11.99
CA PRO A 85 -4.29 -16.04 12.99
C PRO A 85 -2.82 -16.02 13.44
N ARG A 86 -1.91 -15.50 12.59
CA ARG A 86 -0.49 -15.35 12.90
C ARG A 86 -0.24 -14.19 13.85
N SER A 87 -0.86 -13.03 13.60
CA SER A 87 -0.64 -11.84 14.43
C SER A 87 -1.85 -10.90 14.45
N PRO A 88 -2.26 -10.41 15.63
CA PRO A 88 -3.30 -9.39 15.74
C PRO A 88 -2.91 -8.05 15.08
N GLN A 89 -1.61 -7.84 14.79
CA GLN A 89 -1.09 -6.62 14.16
C GLN A 89 -0.96 -6.72 12.64
N GLU A 90 -1.02 -7.93 12.06
CA GLU A 90 -0.87 -8.12 10.62
C GLU A 90 -2.14 -7.66 9.89
N TYR A 91 -1.97 -6.90 8.81
CA TYR A 91 -3.05 -6.55 7.90
C TYR A 91 -3.41 -7.73 7.00
N VAL A 92 -4.70 -7.96 6.77
CA VAL A 92 -5.15 -8.94 5.77
C VAL A 92 -4.95 -8.36 4.37
N ASN A 93 -4.06 -8.97 3.58
CA ASN A 93 -3.77 -8.59 2.19
C ASN A 93 -3.49 -7.08 2.00
N PRO A 94 -2.41 -6.53 2.60
CA PRO A 94 -2.01 -5.15 2.35
C PRO A 94 -1.75 -4.94 0.85
N LEU A 95 -1.97 -3.71 0.35
CA LEU A 95 -1.72 -3.38 -1.06
C LEU A 95 -0.23 -3.50 -1.40
N LEU A 96 0.61 -3.01 -0.49
CA LEU A 96 2.05 -2.97 -0.66
C LEU A 96 2.71 -2.89 0.72
N VAL A 97 3.88 -3.50 0.84
CA VAL A 97 4.77 -3.37 2.00
C VAL A 97 6.16 -3.05 1.48
N LEU A 98 6.74 -1.94 1.93
CA LEU A 98 8.11 -1.53 1.59
C LEU A 98 8.95 -1.48 2.87
N SER A 99 10.27 -1.70 2.74
CA SER A 99 11.19 -1.29 3.81
C SER A 99 11.15 0.24 3.96
N GLY A 100 11.47 0.77 5.14
CA GLY A 100 11.51 2.22 5.30
C GLY A 100 12.59 2.89 4.46
N ARG A 101 13.68 2.18 4.17
CA ARG A 101 14.72 2.62 3.22
C ARG A 101 14.17 2.72 1.79
N ASP A 102 13.47 1.69 1.32
CA ASP A 102 12.87 1.72 -0.02
C ASP A 102 11.85 2.87 -0.13
N TYR A 103 11.02 3.05 0.90
CA TYR A 103 10.07 4.16 0.95
C TYR A 103 10.76 5.55 0.97
N ALA A 104 11.89 5.71 1.66
CA ALA A 104 12.61 6.98 1.69
C ALA A 104 13.28 7.31 0.34
N SER A 105 13.61 6.29 -0.45
CA SER A 105 14.31 6.43 -1.73
C SER A 105 13.40 6.48 -2.96
N ILE A 106 12.17 5.97 -2.86
CA ILE A 106 11.25 5.86 -4.00
C ILE A 106 10.69 7.21 -4.41
N THR A 107 10.58 7.46 -5.72
CA THR A 107 9.88 8.65 -6.21
C THR A 107 8.38 8.51 -6.00
N PHE A 108 7.67 9.64 -5.90
CA PHE A 108 6.21 9.60 -5.82
C PHE A 108 5.59 8.96 -7.07
N ALA A 109 6.17 9.16 -8.25
CA ALA A 109 5.67 8.58 -9.50
C ALA A 109 5.72 7.04 -9.48
N ASP A 110 6.85 6.47 -9.05
CA ASP A 110 7.02 5.01 -8.94
C ASP A 110 6.13 4.43 -7.84
N LEU A 111 6.00 5.13 -6.71
CA LEU A 111 5.09 4.71 -5.63
C LEU A 111 3.64 4.72 -6.10
N HIS A 112 3.23 5.79 -6.79
CA HIS A 112 1.89 5.91 -7.38
C HIS A 112 1.62 4.77 -8.36
N GLU A 113 2.56 4.44 -9.26
CA GLU A 113 2.39 3.31 -10.18
C GLU A 113 2.26 1.98 -9.44
N ARG A 114 3.07 1.72 -8.39
CA ARG A 114 2.98 0.48 -7.60
C ARG A 114 1.64 0.36 -6.89
N ILE A 115 1.14 1.44 -6.28
CA ILE A 115 -0.16 1.45 -5.59
C ILE A 115 -1.30 1.21 -6.60
N CYS A 116 -1.29 1.93 -7.73
CA CYS A 116 -2.28 1.74 -8.78
C CYS A 116 -2.20 0.33 -9.40
N GLY A 117 -1.01 -0.23 -9.55
CA GLY A 117 -0.78 -1.61 -9.93
C GLY A 117 -1.43 -2.61 -8.97
N ALA A 118 -1.20 -2.43 -7.66
CA ALA A 118 -1.79 -3.27 -6.63
C ALA A 118 -3.33 -3.17 -6.60
N LEU A 119 -3.88 -1.97 -6.72
CA LEU A 119 -5.34 -1.74 -6.78
C LEU A 119 -5.99 -2.40 -8.00
N ARG A 120 -5.32 -2.36 -9.15
CA ARG A 120 -5.79 -3.02 -10.39
C ARG A 120 -5.74 -4.55 -10.29
N GLY A 121 -4.79 -5.08 -9.53
CA GLY A 121 -4.52 -6.51 -9.45
C GLY A 121 -4.17 -7.10 -10.83
N LYS A 122 -4.80 -8.23 -11.19
CA LYS A 122 -4.58 -8.92 -12.47
C LYS A 122 -5.42 -8.35 -13.63
N GLY A 123 -6.19 -7.29 -13.41
CA GLY A 123 -7.04 -6.68 -14.43
C GLY A 123 -6.22 -5.96 -15.51
N PRO A 124 -6.75 -5.84 -16.75
CA PRO A 124 -6.10 -5.06 -17.79
C PRO A 124 -6.12 -3.56 -17.45
N ARG A 125 -5.14 -2.80 -17.97
CA ARG A 125 -5.09 -1.34 -17.82
C ARG A 125 -6.14 -0.69 -18.72
N VAL A 126 -6.76 0.40 -18.28
CA VAL A 126 -7.44 1.32 -19.20
C VAL A 126 -6.36 2.09 -19.98
N VAL A 127 -6.36 1.96 -21.30
CA VAL A 127 -5.34 2.61 -22.17
C VAL A 127 -5.89 3.80 -22.95
N ALA A 128 -7.21 3.87 -23.13
CA ALA A 128 -7.87 5.01 -23.74
C ALA A 128 -9.34 5.08 -23.33
N GLN A 129 -9.93 6.26 -23.49
CA GLN A 129 -11.37 6.47 -23.37
C GLN A 129 -11.89 7.24 -24.60
N SER A 130 -13.10 6.92 -25.05
CA SER A 130 -13.81 7.67 -26.08
C SER A 130 -15.18 8.12 -25.59
N LEU A 131 -15.60 9.29 -26.05
CA LEU A 131 -16.94 9.83 -25.83
C LEU A 131 -17.85 9.40 -26.96
N THR A 132 -19.00 8.82 -26.63
CA THR A 132 -20.01 8.44 -27.62
C THR A 132 -20.97 9.61 -27.89
N GLY A 133 -21.62 9.61 -29.06
CA GLY A 133 -22.53 10.69 -29.47
C GLY A 133 -23.75 10.89 -28.55
N ASP A 134 -24.05 9.91 -27.70
CA ASP A 134 -25.09 9.95 -26.67
C ASP A 134 -24.57 10.34 -25.27
N GLY A 135 -23.32 10.83 -25.18
CA GLY A 135 -22.69 11.26 -23.93
C GLY A 135 -22.17 10.13 -23.03
N GLY A 136 -22.14 8.89 -23.53
CA GLY A 136 -21.50 7.76 -22.85
C GLY A 136 -19.98 7.80 -22.94
N VAL A 137 -19.33 6.95 -22.13
CA VAL A 137 -17.87 6.75 -22.17
C VAL A 137 -17.60 5.28 -22.47
N GLN A 138 -16.80 5.02 -23.50
CA GLN A 138 -16.23 3.71 -23.76
C GLN A 138 -14.79 3.68 -23.29
N LEU A 139 -14.43 2.64 -22.54
CA LEU A 139 -13.06 2.41 -22.08
C LEU A 139 -12.43 1.31 -22.94
N ILE A 140 -11.23 1.59 -23.44
CA ILE A 140 -10.42 0.65 -24.21
C ILE A 140 -9.39 0.08 -23.24
N LEU A 141 -9.37 -1.24 -23.12
CA LEU A 141 -8.49 -1.97 -22.22
C LEU A 141 -7.24 -2.46 -22.94
N SER A 142 -6.16 -2.67 -22.19
CA SER A 142 -4.88 -3.15 -22.72
C SER A 142 -4.94 -4.52 -23.38
N ASP A 143 -5.99 -5.31 -23.10
CA ASP A 143 -6.24 -6.61 -23.72
C ASP A 143 -7.14 -6.53 -24.97
N GLY A 144 -7.45 -5.32 -25.44
CA GLY A 144 -8.25 -5.06 -26.64
C GLY A 144 -9.75 -5.03 -26.42
N ARG A 145 -10.25 -5.33 -25.21
CA ARG A 145 -11.69 -5.20 -24.91
C ARG A 145 -12.12 -3.74 -24.84
N VAL A 146 -13.36 -3.50 -25.24
CA VAL A 146 -14.05 -2.20 -25.10
C VAL A 146 -15.25 -2.38 -24.18
N ILE A 147 -15.34 -1.58 -23.13
CA ILE A 147 -16.42 -1.62 -22.15
C ILE A 147 -17.17 -0.28 -22.10
N ASP A 148 -18.50 -0.33 -22.01
CA ASP A 148 -19.33 0.87 -21.77
C ASP A 148 -19.34 1.15 -20.26
N SER A 149 -18.89 2.34 -19.87
CA SER A 149 -18.79 2.73 -18.45
C SER A 149 -20.14 2.77 -17.74
N ARG A 150 -21.26 2.84 -18.48
CA ARG A 150 -22.64 2.89 -17.94
C ARG A 150 -23.23 1.53 -17.58
N LYS A 151 -22.62 0.42 -18.01
CA LYS A 151 -23.15 -0.95 -17.82
C LYS A 151 -22.45 -1.75 -16.72
N ARG A 152 -21.87 -1.07 -15.73
CA ARG A 152 -21.20 -1.72 -14.59
C ARG A 152 -22.19 -2.35 -13.62
#